data_AF-A0A915Z665-F1
#
_entry.id   AF-A0A915Z665-F1
#
_cell.length_a   1.000
_cell.length_b   1.000
_cell.length_c   1.000
_cell.angle_alpha   90.00
_cell.angle_beta   90.00
_cell.angle_gamma   90.00
#
_symmetry.space_group_name_H-M   'P 1'
#
loop_
_entity.id
_entity.type
_entity.pdbx_description
1 polymer ?
#
loop_
_entity_poly.entity_id
_entity_poly.type
_entity_poly.pdbx_seq_one_letter_code
_entity_poly.pdbx_strand_id
1 'polypeptide(L)'
;MPKVKKSSRKKMGPYNKFMKSELVKVKEEHPTILHKDAFVMVAKRWKDAPENPKNQPKSDDKKRCLDYHHFVNVMKLFSRDYIIKFTFYINHVVTDIINF
;
A
#
# COMPACT_ATOMS: atom_id res chain seq x y z
N MET A 1 -4.64 26.27 7.65
CA MET A 1 -5.25 25.33 6.68
C MET A 1 -4.39 24.07 6.58
N PRO A 2 -4.90 22.87 6.90
CA PRO A 2 -4.12 21.65 6.75
C PRO A 2 -3.93 21.31 5.25
N LYS A 3 -2.67 21.17 4.82
CA LYS A 3 -2.31 20.84 3.43
C LYS A 3 -2.61 19.37 3.14
N VAL A 4 -3.62 19.10 2.31
CA VAL A 4 -3.96 17.74 1.85
C VAL A 4 -2.84 17.21 0.93
N LYS A 5 -2.12 16.18 1.39
CA LYS A 5 -1.10 15.50 0.57
C LYS A 5 -1.79 14.71 -0.56
N LYS A 6 -1.57 15.11 -1.82
CA LYS A 6 -2.02 14.35 -3.00
C LYS A 6 -1.23 13.03 -3.10
N SER A 7 -1.85 11.93 -2.69
CA SER A 7 -1.34 10.58 -2.95
C SER A 7 -1.32 10.34 -4.47
N SER A 8 -0.14 9.98 -5.01
CA SER A 8 -0.04 9.49 -6.37
C SER A 8 -0.96 8.26 -6.55
N ARG A 9 -1.82 8.29 -7.58
CA ARG A 9 -2.75 7.20 -7.88
C ARG A 9 -1.94 5.99 -8.35
N LYS A 10 -1.62 5.07 -7.42
CA LYS A 10 -1.04 3.77 -7.76
C LYS A 10 -1.98 3.06 -8.73
N LYS A 11 -1.42 2.55 -9.84
CA LYS A 11 -2.16 1.71 -10.79
C LYS A 11 -2.75 0.52 -10.02
N MET A 12 -4.08 0.35 -10.09
CA MET A 12 -4.75 -0.77 -9.41
C MET A 12 -4.28 -2.09 -10.02
N GLY A 13 -3.88 -3.04 -9.18
CA GLY A 13 -3.49 -4.38 -9.61
C GLY A 13 -4.68 -5.19 -10.18
N PRO A 14 -4.42 -6.30 -10.90
CA PRO A 14 -5.44 -7.12 -11.55
C PRO A 14 -6.56 -7.58 -10.61
N TYR A 15 -6.20 -8.09 -9.43
CA TYR A 15 -7.16 -8.48 -8.38
C TYR A 15 -8.11 -7.33 -8.00
N ASN A 16 -7.57 -6.14 -7.74
CA ASN A 16 -8.37 -4.99 -7.31
C ASN A 16 -9.30 -4.49 -8.43
N LYS A 17 -8.92 -4.68 -9.70
CA LYS A 17 -9.79 -4.37 -10.84
C LYS A 17 -10.95 -5.36 -10.91
N PHE A 18 -10.64 -6.66 -10.85
CA PHE A 18 -11.64 -7.73 -10.86
C PHE A 18 -12.64 -7.60 -9.70
N MET A 19 -12.14 -7.37 -8.50
CA MET A 19 -12.98 -7.15 -7.31
C MET A 19 -13.98 -6.02 -7.53
N LYS A 20 -13.53 -4.88 -8.07
CA LYS A 20 -14.41 -3.74 -8.31
C LYS A 20 -15.46 -4.01 -9.38
N SER A 21 -15.11 -4.66 -10.48
CA SER A 21 -16.07 -4.94 -11.56
C SER A 21 -17.11 -5.98 -11.14
N GLU A 22 -16.68 -7.05 -10.49
CA GLU A 22 -17.58 -8.15 -10.11
C GLU A 22 -18.45 -7.79 -8.90
N LEU A 23 -17.95 -6.99 -7.95
CA LEU A 23 -18.78 -6.51 -6.83
C LEU A 23 -19.97 -5.66 -7.28
N VAL A 24 -19.84 -4.91 -8.38
CA VAL A 24 -20.95 -4.12 -8.93
C VAL A 24 -22.02 -5.06 -9.49
N LYS A 25 -21.62 -6.03 -10.32
CA LYS A 25 -22.52 -7.05 -10.88
C LYS A 25 -23.28 -7.81 -9.79
N VAL A 26 -22.57 -8.28 -8.76
CA VAL A 26 -23.19 -9.07 -7.68
C VAL A 26 -24.16 -8.23 -6.84
N LYS A 27 -23.93 -6.91 -6.71
CA LYS A 27 -24.87 -6.00 -6.04
C LYS A 27 -26.08 -5.65 -6.91
N GLU A 28 -25.92 -5.64 -8.23
CA GLU A 28 -27.03 -5.45 -9.18
C GLU A 28 -27.92 -6.70 -9.25
N GLU A 29 -27.31 -7.89 -9.31
CA GLU A 29 -28.02 -9.19 -9.29
C GLU A 29 -28.72 -9.43 -7.95
N HIS A 30 -28.09 -9.01 -6.86
CA HIS A 30 -28.60 -9.22 -5.52
C HIS A 30 -28.51 -7.92 -4.70
N PRO A 31 -29.51 -7.03 -4.75
CA PRO A 31 -29.46 -5.76 -4.01
C PRO A 31 -29.59 -5.93 -2.49
N THR A 32 -30.09 -7.07 -2.02
CA THR A 32 -30.40 -7.33 -0.60
C THR A 32 -29.24 -8.01 0.16
N ILE A 33 -28.22 -8.52 -0.54
CA ILE A 33 -27.13 -9.22 0.14
C ILE A 33 -26.22 -8.24 0.88
N LEU A 34 -25.67 -8.69 2.01
CA LEU A 34 -24.69 -7.90 2.73
C LEU A 34 -23.41 -7.76 1.90
N HIS A 35 -22.81 -6.57 1.90
CA HIS A 35 -21.58 -6.30 1.16
C HIS A 35 -20.46 -7.32 1.45
N LYS A 36 -20.38 -7.82 2.69
CA LYS A 36 -19.43 -8.87 3.10
C LYS A 36 -19.65 -10.17 2.32
N ASP A 37 -20.89 -10.60 2.18
CA ASP A 37 -21.24 -11.85 1.49
C ASP A 37 -21.02 -11.72 -0.01
N ALA A 38 -21.37 -10.55 -0.58
CA ALA A 38 -21.04 -10.20 -1.95
C ALA A 38 -19.53 -10.31 -2.21
N PHE A 39 -18.72 -9.80 -1.28
CA PHE A 39 -17.26 -9.84 -1.38
C PHE A 39 -16.71 -11.26 -1.32
N VAL A 40 -17.24 -12.09 -0.42
CA VAL A 40 -16.84 -13.51 -0.32
C VAL A 40 -17.18 -14.26 -1.61
N MET A 41 -18.35 -14.01 -2.21
CA MET A 41 -18.73 -14.62 -3.48
C MET A 41 -17.78 -14.22 -4.62
N VAL A 42 -17.47 -12.92 -4.74
CA VAL A 42 -16.52 -12.42 -5.75
C VAL A 42 -15.11 -12.97 -5.53
N ALA A 43 -14.65 -13.07 -4.28
CA ALA A 43 -13.36 -13.68 -3.93
C ALA A 43 -13.28 -15.15 -4.33
N LYS A 44 -14.37 -15.91 -4.17
CA LYS A 44 -14.46 -17.29 -4.66
C LYS A 44 -14.36 -17.35 -6.19
N ARG A 45 -15.01 -16.43 -6.92
CA ARG A 45 -14.93 -16.34 -8.40
C ARG A 45 -13.54 -15.98 -8.91
N TRP A 46 -12.75 -15.20 -8.15
CA TRP A 46 -11.39 -14.81 -8.54
C TRP A 46 -10.43 -15.99 -8.75
N LYS A 47 -10.61 -17.09 -8.01
CA LYS A 47 -9.74 -18.26 -8.13
C LYS A 47 -9.80 -18.85 -9.55
N ASP A 48 -10.96 -18.78 -10.19
CA ASP A 48 -11.26 -19.34 -11.51
C ASP A 48 -11.06 -18.31 -12.63
N ALA A 49 -10.80 -17.04 -12.30
CA ALA A 49 -10.68 -15.97 -13.28
C ALA A 49 -9.41 -16.12 -14.16
N PRO A 50 -9.49 -15.86 -15.48
CA PRO A 50 -8.33 -15.94 -16.38
C PRO A 50 -7.31 -14.81 -16.16
N GLU A 51 -7.72 -13.70 -15.55
CA GLU A 51 -6.84 -12.58 -15.18
C GLU A 51 -6.02 -12.87 -13.92
N ASN A 52 -6.28 -13.98 -13.23
CA ASN A 52 -5.50 -14.40 -12.09
C ASN A 52 -4.10 -14.81 -12.57
N PRO A 53 -3.02 -14.15 -12.12
CA PRO A 53 -1.66 -14.50 -12.52
C PRO A 53 -1.25 -15.93 -12.16
N LYS A 54 -2.00 -16.62 -11.29
CA LYS A 54 -1.82 -18.06 -10.98
C LYS A 54 -2.30 -18.98 -12.10
N ASN A 55 -3.26 -18.54 -12.92
CA ASN A 55 -3.88 -19.31 -13.99
C ASN A 55 -3.20 -19.06 -15.34
N GLN A 56 -2.30 -18.07 -15.42
CA GLN A 56 -1.52 -17.82 -16.62
C GLN A 56 -0.22 -18.63 -16.61
N PRO A 57 0.20 -19.20 -17.76
CA PRO A 57 1.52 -19.79 -17.88
C PRO A 57 2.57 -18.70 -17.59
N LYS A 58 3.43 -18.92 -16.59
CA LYS A 58 4.47 -17.98 -16.20
C LYS A 58 5.45 -17.83 -17.36
N SER A 59 5.37 -16.75 -18.13
CA SER A 59 6.54 -16.25 -18.86
C SER A 59 7.41 -15.51 -17.85
N ASP A 60 8.64 -15.98 -17.68
CA ASP A 60 9.61 -15.54 -16.68
C ASP A 60 10.02 -14.07 -16.80
N ASP A 61 9.20 -13.14 -16.30
CA ASP A 61 9.58 -11.73 -16.19
C ASP A 61 10.19 -11.45 -14.81
N LYS A 62 11.46 -11.85 -14.67
CA LYS A 62 12.39 -11.52 -13.57
C LYS A 62 12.75 -10.02 -13.52
N LYS A 63 11.79 -9.12 -13.73
CA LYS A 63 12.02 -7.66 -13.84
C LYS A 63 10.92 -6.83 -13.18
N ARG A 64 10.60 -7.13 -11.91
CA ARG A 64 9.90 -6.17 -11.02
C ARG A 64 10.19 -6.34 -9.53
N CYS A 65 11.27 -7.01 -9.17
CA CYS A 65 11.94 -6.76 -7.90
C CYS A 65 12.90 -5.59 -8.14
N LEU A 66 12.36 -4.37 -8.23
CA LEU A 66 13.16 -3.15 -8.01
C LEU A 66 13.50 -3.12 -6.52
N ASP A 67 14.55 -3.88 -6.24
CA ASP A 67 15.63 -3.66 -5.31
C ASP A 67 15.30 -3.09 -3.93
N TYR A 68 15.00 -3.99 -2.99
CA TYR A 68 15.01 -3.68 -1.55
C TYR A 68 16.34 -3.10 -1.07
N HIS A 69 17.46 -3.37 -1.77
CA HIS A 69 18.78 -2.82 -1.43
C HIS A 69 18.90 -1.33 -1.77
N HIS A 70 18.23 -0.85 -2.83
CA HIS A 70 18.15 0.59 -3.14
C HIS A 70 17.34 1.35 -2.08
N PHE A 71 16.22 0.79 -1.60
CA PHE A 71 15.43 1.41 -0.52
C PHE A 71 16.21 1.47 0.79
N VAL A 72 16.94 0.41 1.15
CA VAL A 72 17.82 0.40 2.34
C VAL A 72 18.98 1.39 2.19
N ASN A 73 19.55 1.55 0.99
CA ASN A 73 20.63 2.53 0.76
C ASN A 73 20.14 3.98 0.78
N VAL A 74 18.94 4.27 0.25
CA VAL A 74 18.31 5.60 0.37
C VAL A 74 17.96 5.91 1.83
N MET A 75 17.50 4.93 2.60
CA MET A 75 17.19 5.11 4.03
C MET A 75 18.44 5.24 4.91
N LYS A 76 19.58 4.65 4.52
CA LYS A 76 20.89 4.86 5.18
C LYS A 76 21.44 6.27 4.95
N LEU A 77 21.21 6.87 3.78
CA LEU A 77 21.67 8.23 3.46
C LEU A 77 20.85 9.33 4.16
N PHE A 78 19.61 9.05 4.58
CA PHE A 78 18.76 10.02 5.30
C PHE A 78 18.90 9.99 6.84
N SER A 79 19.67 9.05 7.42
CA SER A 79 19.75 8.91 8.89
C SER A 79 20.87 9.68 9.58
N ARG A 80 21.98 10.03 8.92
CA ARG A 80 23.11 10.67 9.64
C ARG A 80 22.90 12.15 9.96
N ASP A 81 22.28 12.91 9.06
CA ASP A 81 22.13 14.36 9.26
C ASP A 81 20.87 14.75 10.06
N TYR A 82 19.86 13.86 10.12
CA TYR A 82 18.61 14.13 10.83
C TYR A 82 18.67 13.72 12.31
N ILE A 83 19.39 12.65 12.65
CA ILE A 83 19.52 12.16 14.04
C ILE A 83 20.37 13.11 14.90
N ILE A 84 21.41 13.73 14.33
CA ILE A 84 22.25 14.70 15.06
C ILE A 84 21.47 15.99 15.37
N LYS A 85 20.63 16.47 14.44
CA LYS A 85 19.79 17.66 14.68
C LYS A 85 18.64 17.38 15.65
N PHE A 86 18.07 16.18 15.63
CA PHE A 86 17.01 15.78 16.56
C PHE A 86 17.53 15.61 18.00
N THR A 87 18.73 15.03 18.17
CA THR A 87 19.35 14.88 19.50
C THR A 87 19.85 16.22 20.06
N PHE A 88 20.34 17.15 19.24
CA PHE A 88 20.72 18.49 19.70
C PHE A 88 19.50 19.31 20.18
N TYR A 89 18.38 19.23 19.47
CA TYR A 89 17.15 19.94 19.83
C TYR A 89 16.51 19.44 21.13
N ILE A 90 16.53 18.12 21.37
CA ILE A 90 15.97 17.54 22.61
C ILE A 90 16.87 17.82 23.82
N ASN A 91 18.21 17.79 23.67
CA ASN A 91 19.09 18.09 24.80
C ASN A 91 19.03 19.57 25.22
N HIS A 92 18.90 20.52 24.28
CA HIS A 92 18.79 21.95 24.61
C HIS A 92 17.50 22.29 25.37
N VAL A 93 16.37 21.68 24.98
CA VAL A 93 15.07 21.95 25.65
C VAL A 93 15.02 21.36 27.06
N VAL A 94 15.72 20.25 27.32
CA VAL A 94 15.74 19.61 28.65
C VAL A 94 16.64 20.34 29.64
N THR A 95 17.77 20.91 29.19
CA THR A 95 18.65 21.71 30.07
C THR A 95 18.04 23.03 30.53
N ASP A 96 17.16 23.63 29.74
CA ASP A 96 16.48 24.89 30.08
C ASP A 96 15.35 24.69 31.10
N ILE A 97 14.85 23.45 31.27
CA ILE A 97 13.77 23.11 32.22
C ILE A 97 14.31 22.73 33.60
N ILE A 98 15.58 22.29 33.70
CA ILE A 98 16.16 21.76 34.96
C ILE A 98 16.95 22.82 35.75
N ASN A 99 17.23 24.00 35.19
CA ASN A 99 17.97 25.08 35.86
C ASN A 99 17.09 26.28 36.29
N PHE A 100 15.83 26.03 36.67
CA PHE A 100 14.98 27.01 37.37
C PHE A 100 14.50 26.45 38.70
#